data_AF-A0A4Y8Q5B0-F1
#
_entry.id   AF-A0A4Y8Q5B0-F1
#
_cell.length_a   1.000
_cell.length_b   1.000
_cell.length_c   1.000
_cell.angle_alpha   90.00
_cell.angle_beta   90.00
_cell.angle_gamma   90.00
#
_symmetry.space_group_name_H-M   'P 1'
#
loop_
_entity.id
_entity.type
_entity.pdbx_description
1 polymer ?
#
loop_
_entity_poly.entity_id
_entity_poly.type
_entity_poly.pdbx_seq_one_letter_code
_entity_poly.pdbx_strand_id
1 'polypeptide(L)'
;MKLRITYREVSRLSPEQVSTLRSWWQPQEGDYLSLDEHEEMVYFLNGINRTKAIPLLNLGQMVQFLDERKLLHTIEQRDGLWTVNNQFSDSELCNALWQAVEAAL
;
A
#
# COMPACT_ATOMS: atom_id res chain seq x y z
N MET A 1 12.83 6.12 -8.21
CA MET A 1 11.40 6.28 -7.92
C MET A 1 10.87 4.96 -7.45
N LYS A 2 10.52 4.87 -6.17
CA LYS A 2 9.86 3.70 -5.60
C LYS A 2 8.47 3.50 -6.19
N LEU A 3 8.10 2.25 -6.46
CA LEU A 3 6.83 1.89 -7.15
C LEU A 3 5.85 1.11 -6.27
N ARG A 4 6.31 0.58 -5.13
CA ARG A 4 5.52 -0.16 -4.15
C ARG A 4 6.10 0.00 -2.76
N ILE A 5 5.28 -0.26 -1.75
CA ILE A 5 5.73 -0.37 -0.37
C ILE A 5 6.51 -1.66 -0.13
N THR A 6 7.35 -1.65 0.90
CA THR A 6 8.22 -2.77 1.27
C THR A 6 7.73 -3.49 2.51
N TYR A 7 8.26 -4.69 2.77
CA TYR A 7 8.03 -5.43 4.01
C TYR A 7 8.25 -4.54 5.24
N ARG A 8 9.33 -3.75 5.27
CA ARG A 8 9.68 -2.88 6.41
C ARG A 8 8.64 -1.81 6.73
N GLU A 9 7.81 -1.46 5.76
CA GLU A 9 6.76 -0.46 5.92
C GLU A 9 5.48 -1.12 6.40
N VAL A 10 5.06 -2.21 5.77
CA VAL A 10 3.90 -2.97 6.24
C VAL A 10 4.11 -3.63 7.60
N SER A 11 5.36 -3.92 7.98
CA SER A 11 5.69 -4.49 9.30
C SER A 11 5.48 -3.50 10.46
N ARG A 12 5.25 -2.21 10.16
CA ARG A 12 4.97 -1.17 11.18
C ARG A 12 3.48 -1.09 11.52
N LEU A 13 2.62 -1.72 10.72
CA LEU A 13 1.18 -1.72 10.92
C LEU A 13 0.79 -2.49 12.18
N SER A 14 -0.28 -2.04 12.85
CA SER A 14 -0.89 -2.82 13.92
C SER A 14 -1.59 -4.07 13.38
N PRO A 15 -1.86 -5.08 14.23
CA PRO A 15 -2.63 -6.26 13.81
C PRO A 15 -3.99 -5.92 13.18
N GLU A 16 -4.67 -4.90 13.69
CA GLU A 16 -5.95 -4.42 13.17
C GLU A 16 -5.79 -3.82 11.77
N GLN A 17 -4.79 -2.96 11.57
CA GLN A 17 -4.49 -2.35 10.27
C GLN A 17 -4.13 -3.42 9.22
N VAL A 18 -3.33 -4.42 9.62
CA VAL A 18 -3.01 -5.56 8.76
C VAL A 18 -4.27 -6.33 8.38
N SER A 19 -5.19 -6.54 9.33
CA SER A 19 -6.47 -7.21 9.07
C SER A 19 -7.33 -6.41 8.08
N THR A 20 -7.47 -5.10 8.28
CA THR A 20 -8.18 -4.19 7.36
C THR A 20 -7.59 -4.28 5.96
N LEU A 21 -6.27 -4.16 5.84
CA LEU A 21 -5.57 -4.20 4.56
C LEU A 21 -5.76 -5.54 3.83
N ARG A 22 -5.62 -6.68 4.54
CA ARG A 22 -5.84 -8.02 4.01
C ARG A 22 -7.28 -8.26 3.55
N SER A 23 -8.25 -7.71 4.28
CA SER A 23 -9.68 -7.87 3.97
C SER A 23 -10.06 -7.15 2.68
N TRP A 24 -9.44 -6.00 2.43
CA TRP A 24 -9.67 -5.20 1.23
C TRP A 24 -8.96 -5.77 0.00
N TRP A 25 -7.73 -6.25 0.16
CA TRP A 25 -6.91 -6.65 -0.97
C TRP A 25 -7.45 -7.90 -1.68
N GLN A 26 -7.56 -7.84 -3.00
CA GLN A 26 -7.87 -8.98 -3.86
C GLN A 26 -6.61 -9.33 -4.67
N PRO A 27 -5.88 -10.40 -4.31
CA PRO A 27 -4.63 -10.75 -4.96
C PRO A 27 -4.81 -11.00 -6.46
N GLN A 28 -3.90 -10.44 -7.26
CA GLN A 28 -3.77 -10.70 -8.69
C GLN A 28 -2.40 -11.26 -9.02
N GLU A 29 -2.27 -11.97 -10.14
CA GLU A 29 -0.97 -12.39 -10.65
C GLU A 29 -0.10 -11.16 -10.93
N GLY A 30 1.16 -11.18 -10.50
CA GLY A 30 2.07 -10.05 -10.55
C GLY A 30 2.00 -9.11 -9.35
N ASP A 31 1.02 -9.26 -8.44
CA ASP A 31 1.03 -8.53 -7.18
C ASP A 31 2.22 -8.93 -6.31
N TYR A 32 2.68 -8.00 -5.47
CA TYR A 32 3.68 -8.29 -4.46
C TYR A 32 3.01 -8.44 -3.10
N LEU A 33 3.54 -9.35 -2.29
CA LEU A 33 3.10 -9.61 -0.93
C LEU A 33 4.30 -9.91 -0.04
N SER A 34 4.08 -9.79 1.25
CA SER A 34 4.99 -10.27 2.28
C SER A 34 4.43 -11.52 2.94
N LEU A 35 5.27 -12.56 3.04
CA LEU A 35 5.06 -13.73 3.88
C LEU A 35 6.14 -13.71 4.95
N ASP A 36 5.72 -13.50 6.20
CA ASP A 36 6.61 -13.35 7.34
C ASP A 36 7.65 -12.23 7.10
N GLU A 37 8.90 -12.55 6.76
CA GLU A 37 9.98 -11.58 6.50
C GLU A 37 10.43 -11.53 5.03
N HIS A 38 9.76 -12.28 4.14
CA HIS A 38 10.11 -12.36 2.73
C HIS A 38 9.11 -11.58 1.86
N GLU A 39 9.63 -10.87 0.85
CA GLU A 39 8.80 -10.29 -0.22
C GLU A 39 8.73 -11.26 -1.39
N GLU A 40 7.53 -11.57 -1.85
CA GLU A 40 7.28 -12.47 -2.96
C GLU A 40 6.32 -11.84 -3.96
N MET A 41 6.44 -12.24 -5.22
CA MET A 41 5.47 -11.94 -6.26
C MET A 41 4.49 -13.09 -6.38
N VAL A 42 3.22 -12.77 -6.59
CA VAL A 42 2.17 -13.75 -6.87
C VAL A 42 2.35 -14.31 -8.28
N TYR A 43 2.78 -15.56 -8.37
CA TYR A 43 2.81 -16.31 -9.62
C TYR A 43 1.54 -17.13 -9.85
N PHE A 44 0.91 -17.61 -8.76
CA PHE A 44 -0.29 -18.44 -8.81
C PHE A 44 -1.22 -18.13 -7.64
N LEU A 45 -2.47 -17.77 -7.92
CA LEU A 45 -3.45 -17.34 -6.90
C LEU A 45 -3.78 -18.43 -5.88
N ASN A 46 -3.87 -19.69 -6.32
CA ASN A 46 -4.30 -20.81 -5.48
C ASN A 46 -3.30 -21.19 -4.37
N GLY A 47 -2.07 -20.67 -4.42
CA GLY A 47 -1.04 -20.91 -3.40
C GLY A 47 -0.99 -19.87 -2.27
N ILE A 48 -1.76 -18.78 -2.37
CA ILE A 48 -1.64 -17.66 -1.43
C ILE A 48 -2.38 -17.98 -0.13
N ASN A 49 -1.62 -18.04 0.97
CA ASN A 49 -2.23 -18.08 2.29
C ASN A 49 -2.64 -16.67 2.75
N ARG A 50 -3.91 -16.31 2.50
CA ARG A 50 -4.46 -14.98 2.79
C ARG A 50 -4.43 -14.57 4.27
N THR A 51 -4.32 -15.52 5.20
CA THR A 51 -4.24 -15.19 6.63
C THR A 51 -2.83 -14.78 7.06
N LYS A 52 -1.82 -15.12 6.25
CA LYS A 52 -0.42 -14.77 6.47
C LYS A 52 0.08 -13.68 5.54
N ALA A 53 -0.36 -13.70 4.28
CA ALA A 53 0.08 -12.75 3.27
C ALA A 53 -0.35 -11.32 3.62
N ILE A 54 0.58 -10.36 3.52
CA ILE A 54 0.30 -8.93 3.63
C ILE A 54 0.62 -8.30 2.27
N PRO A 55 -0.32 -7.61 1.61
CA PRO A 55 -0.03 -7.02 0.30
C PRO A 55 1.01 -5.91 0.38
N LEU A 56 1.89 -5.88 -0.61
CA LEU A 56 2.87 -4.81 -0.82
C LEU A 56 2.35 -3.92 -1.95
N LEU A 57 1.44 -3.02 -1.60
CA LEU A 57 0.72 -2.17 -2.55
C LEU A 57 1.65 -1.37 -3.45
N ASN A 58 1.38 -1.41 -4.74
CA ASN A 58 1.96 -0.49 -5.73
C ASN A 58 1.21 0.86 -5.76
N LEU A 59 1.73 1.82 -6.53
CA LEU A 59 1.10 3.15 -6.70
C LEU A 59 -0.39 3.08 -7.07
N GLY A 60 -0.72 2.25 -8.07
CA GLY A 60 -2.09 2.11 -8.56
C GLY A 60 -3.02 1.52 -7.49
N GLN A 61 -2.55 0.53 -6.75
CA GLN A 61 -3.31 -0.09 -5.66
C GLN A 61 -3.54 0.86 -4.48
N MET A 62 -2.55 1.70 -4.13
CA MET A 62 -2.74 2.73 -3.10
C MET A 62 -3.73 3.79 -3.52
N VAL A 63 -3.66 4.24 -4.78
CA VAL A 63 -4.66 5.16 -5.37
C VAL A 63 -6.05 4.54 -5.32
N GLN A 64 -6.20 3.29 -5.77
CA GLN A 64 -7.46 2.56 -5.74
C GLN A 64 -8.02 2.42 -4.32
N PHE A 65 -7.18 2.05 -3.35
CA PHE A 65 -7.56 1.91 -1.94
C PHE A 65 -8.22 3.17 -1.39
N LEU A 66 -7.59 4.32 -1.66
CA LEU A 66 -8.03 5.64 -1.20
C LEU A 66 -9.28 6.11 -1.95
N ASP A 67 -9.33 5.89 -3.28
CA ASP A 67 -10.45 6.29 -4.14
C ASP A 67 -11.74 5.54 -3.79
N GLU A 68 -11.68 4.21 -3.61
CA GLU A 68 -12.85 3.39 -3.22
C GLU A 68 -13.45 3.83 -1.88
N ARG A 69 -12.62 4.41 -1.00
CA ARG A 69 -13.03 4.97 0.30
C ARG A 69 -13.43 6.44 0.23
N LYS A 70 -13.37 7.07 -0.94
CA LYS A 70 -13.58 8.51 -1.16
C LYS A 70 -12.66 9.38 -0.30
N LEU A 71 -11.46 8.87 -0.02
CA LEU A 71 -10.43 9.56 0.74
C LEU A 71 -9.41 10.22 -0.17
N LEU A 72 -9.36 9.88 -1.46
CA LEU A 72 -8.47 10.54 -2.41
C LEU A 72 -9.12 11.82 -2.96
N HIS A 73 -8.57 12.98 -2.59
CA HIS A 73 -9.07 14.28 -3.04
C HIS A 73 -8.06 15.02 -3.91
N THR A 74 -6.79 15.04 -3.50
CA THR A 74 -5.72 15.73 -4.22
C THR A 74 -4.44 14.91 -4.20
N ILE A 75 -3.73 14.92 -5.33
CA ILE A 75 -2.34 14.48 -5.46
C ILE A 75 -1.63 15.61 -6.20
N GLU A 76 -0.68 16.27 -5.55
CA GLU A 76 0.04 17.38 -6.15
C GLU A 76 1.54 17.27 -5.85
N GLN A 77 2.36 17.88 -6.71
CA GLN A 77 3.78 18.10 -6.44
C GLN A 77 4.05 19.60 -6.39
N ARG A 78 4.64 20.09 -5.28
CA ARG A 78 5.04 21.49 -5.11
C ARG A 78 6.44 21.54 -4.52
N ASP A 79 7.31 22.35 -5.12
CA ASP A 79 8.70 22.54 -4.67
C ASP A 79 9.48 21.21 -4.46
N GLY A 80 9.18 20.20 -5.29
CA GLY A 80 9.82 18.88 -5.21
C GLY A 80 9.23 17.91 -4.17
N LEU A 81 8.21 18.33 -3.42
CA LEU A 81 7.52 17.51 -2.43
C LEU A 81 6.17 17.04 -2.96
N TRP A 82 5.81 15.79 -2.68
CA TRP A 82 4.49 15.27 -2.99
C TRP A 82 3.52 15.53 -1.82
N THR A 83 2.31 15.95 -2.14
CA THR A 83 1.21 16.07 -1.20
C THR A 83 0.07 15.17 -1.63
N VAL A 84 -0.48 14.42 -0.69
CA VAL A 84 -1.72 13.66 -0.88
C VAL A 84 -2.70 14.20 0.17
N ASN A 85 -3.86 14.69 -0.27
CA ASN A 85 -4.89 15.30 0.60
C ASN A 85 -4.36 16.44 1.50
N ASN A 86 -3.48 17.29 0.96
CA ASN A 86 -2.81 18.38 1.68
C ASN A 86 -1.92 17.94 2.86
N GLN A 87 -1.64 16.65 3.02
CA GLN A 87 -0.59 16.20 3.93
C GLN A 87 0.75 16.27 3.19
N PHE A 88 1.67 17.05 3.73
CA PHE A 88 3.03 17.14 3.20
C PHE A 88 3.72 15.81 3.42
N SER A 89 4.13 15.23 2.31
CA SER A 89 4.90 14.01 2.31
C SER A 89 6.21 14.21 1.58
N ASP A 90 7.06 13.22 1.75
CA ASP A 90 8.40 13.09 1.22
C ASP A 90 8.49 13.41 -0.30
N SER A 91 9.72 13.49 -0.79
CA SER A 91 10.06 13.68 -2.21
C SER A 91 9.55 12.57 -3.14
N GLU A 92 9.06 11.44 -2.60
CA GLU A 92 8.55 10.31 -3.37
C GLU A 92 7.03 10.12 -3.23
N LEU A 93 6.33 10.12 -4.37
CA LEU A 93 4.88 9.88 -4.44
C LEU A 93 4.44 8.57 -3.77
N CYS A 94 5.25 7.51 -3.86
CA CYS A 94 4.96 6.23 -3.23
C CYS A 94 4.83 6.35 -1.70
N ASN A 95 5.70 7.14 -1.07
CA ASN A 95 5.68 7.34 0.37
C ASN A 95 4.48 8.22 0.76
N ALA A 96 4.16 9.22 -0.06
CA ALA A 96 2.99 10.08 0.12
C ALA A 96 1.66 9.33 0.07
N LEU A 97 1.50 8.46 -0.93
CA LEU A 97 0.33 7.61 -1.03
C LEU A 97 0.27 6.61 0.13
N TRP A 98 1.41 6.03 0.52
CA TRP A 98 1.44 5.08 1.63
C TRP A 98 1.03 5.73 2.95
N GLN A 99 1.54 6.91 3.27
CA GLN A 99 1.14 7.65 4.48
C GLN A 99 -0.38 7.91 4.53
N ALA A 100 -0.97 8.29 3.39
CA ALA A 100 -2.42 8.47 3.30
C ALA A 100 -3.18 7.15 3.49
N VAL A 101 -2.67 6.02 2.96
CA VAL A 101 -3.23 4.69 3.19
C VAL A 101 -3.11 4.29 4.66
N GLU A 102 -1.94 4.44 5.28
CA GLU A 102 -1.71 4.13 6.70
C GLU A 102 -2.66 4.89 7.62
N ALA A 103 -2.93 6.17 7.32
CA ALA A 103 -3.89 6.98 8.07
C ALA A 103 -5.36 6.52 7.90
N ALA A 104 -5.65 5.73 6.87
CA ALA A 104 -6.97 5.25 6.50
C ALA A 104 -7.21 3.76 6.85
N LEU A 105 -6.19 3.07 7.39
CA LEU A 105 -6.25 1.69 7.88
C LEU A 105 -6.73 1.63 9.33
#